data_AF-A0AAE6CYT0-F1
#
_entry.id   AF-A0AAE6CYT0-F1
#
_cell.length_a   1.000
_cell.length_b   1.000
_cell.length_c   1.000
_cell.angle_alpha   90.00
_cell.angle_beta   90.00
_cell.angle_gamma   90.00
#
_symmetry.space_group_name_H-M   'P 1'
#
loop_
_entity.id
_entity.type
_entity.pdbx_description
1 polymer ?
#
loop_
_entity_poly.entity_id
_entity_poly.type
_entity_poly.pdbx_seq_one_letter_code
_entity_poly.pdbx_strand_id
1 'polypeptide(L)'
;MNAQQIREQMIFLTSHLQLVDFLLIVVVVFFFVATLLIALIIRNKNGFAFTVIILGILCSISMAYLGYYIIDNQIRSRIVSIDNFKHFTYDNSLSIQYSITNTSSNNFENCKIDISVIKKQEEANFLQKIVNELKPLRKKTIMLDKTIKPEQTIHLRTKFSDFKEGQNFDIEISSKCF
;
A
#
# COMPACT_ATOMS: atom_id res chain seq x y z
N MET A 1 5.46 -15.24 4.80
CA MET A 1 4.15 -14.54 4.78
C MET A 1 3.10 -15.56 5.21
N ASN A 2 2.43 -15.33 6.35
CA ASN A 2 1.46 -16.29 6.88
C ASN A 2 0.08 -16.09 6.21
N ALA A 3 -0.63 -17.17 5.92
CA ALA A 3 -1.95 -17.14 5.27
C ALA A 3 -2.98 -16.27 6.01
N GLN A 4 -2.86 -16.14 7.34
CA GLN A 4 -3.70 -15.26 8.15
C GLN A 4 -3.53 -13.77 7.80
N GLN A 5 -2.29 -13.32 7.55
CA GLN A 5 -2.03 -11.93 7.19
C GLN A 5 -2.62 -11.59 5.81
N ILE A 6 -2.62 -12.54 4.88
CA ILE A 6 -3.24 -12.37 3.55
C ILE A 6 -4.75 -12.25 3.69
N ARG A 7 -5.37 -13.09 4.54
CA ARG A 7 -6.81 -13.06 4.78
C ARG A 7 -7.25 -11.74 5.42
N GLU A 8 -6.55 -11.26 6.45
CA GLU A 8 -6.86 -9.98 7.10
C GLU A 8 -6.71 -8.80 6.12
N GLN A 9 -5.68 -8.82 5.27
CA GLN A 9 -5.51 -7.82 4.23
C GLN A 9 -6.63 -7.86 3.18
N MET A 10 -7.07 -9.05 2.75
CA MET A 10 -8.18 -9.18 1.82
C MET A 10 -9.50 -8.70 2.44
N ILE A 11 -9.81 -9.10 3.68
CA ILE A 11 -11.06 -8.69 4.34
C ILE A 11 -11.12 -7.18 4.52
N PHE A 12 -10.03 -6.56 5.00
CA PHE A 12 -9.96 -5.11 5.16
C PHE A 12 -10.10 -4.35 3.83
N LEU A 13 -9.49 -4.88 2.76
CA LEU A 13 -9.63 -4.28 1.43
C LEU A 13 -11.06 -4.40 0.90
N THR A 14 -11.71 -5.56 1.12
CA THR A 14 -13.07 -5.82 0.63
C THR A 14 -14.13 -5.06 1.42
N SER A 15 -13.91 -4.81 2.72
CA SER A 15 -14.85 -4.09 3.58
C SER A 15 -14.86 -2.58 3.36
N HIS A 16 -13.79 -2.01 2.79
CA HIS A 16 -13.65 -0.58 2.54
C HIS A 16 -13.55 -0.25 1.04
N LEU A 17 -14.06 -1.14 0.18
CA LEU A 17 -14.12 -0.92 -1.26
C LEU A 17 -15.05 0.27 -1.55
N GLN A 18 -14.48 1.39 -2.03
CA GLN A 18 -15.28 2.55 -2.40
C GLN A 18 -15.84 2.37 -3.82
N LEU A 19 -16.88 3.14 -4.18
CA LEU A 19 -17.50 3.10 -5.51
C LEU A 19 -16.48 3.24 -6.65
N VAL A 20 -15.41 4.01 -6.42
CA VAL A 20 -14.33 4.22 -7.39
C VAL A 20 -13.55 2.94 -7.67
N ASP A 21 -13.27 2.13 -6.64
CA ASP A 21 -12.58 0.85 -6.80
C ASP A 21 -13.47 -0.13 -7.60
N PHE A 22 -14.78 -0.15 -7.31
CA PHE A 22 -15.73 -0.95 -8.07
C PHE A 22 -15.79 -0.54 -9.55
N LEU A 23 -15.84 0.76 -9.83
CA LEU A 23 -15.85 1.29 -11.19
C LEU A 23 -14.58 0.90 -11.95
N LEU A 24 -13.41 0.97 -11.30
CA LEU A 24 -12.15 0.51 -11.90
C LEU A 24 -12.19 -0.97 -12.25
N ILE A 25 -12.67 -1.83 -11.35
CA ILE A 25 -12.81 -3.27 -11.60
C ILE A 25 -13.73 -3.51 -12.79
N VAL A 26 -14.87 -2.84 -12.85
CA VAL A 26 -15.84 -2.98 -13.97
C VAL A 26 -15.19 -2.57 -15.30
N VAL A 27 -14.45 -1.45 -15.34
CA VAL A 27 -13.78 -0.97 -16.55
C VAL A 27 -12.71 -1.96 -17.02
N VAL A 28 -11.88 -2.48 -16.11
CA VAL A 28 -10.83 -3.45 -16.44
C VAL A 28 -11.43 -4.76 -16.97
N VAL A 29 -12.48 -5.27 -16.32
CA VAL A 29 -13.18 -6.50 -16.74
C VAL A 29 -13.87 -6.31 -18.08
N PHE A 30 -14.55 -5.18 -18.27
CA PHE A 30 -15.21 -4.84 -19.54
C PHE A 30 -14.19 -4.77 -20.69
N PHE A 31 -13.05 -4.11 -20.46
CA PHE A 31 -11.97 -4.05 -21.44
C PHE A 31 -11.43 -5.45 -21.78
N PHE A 32 -11.19 -6.29 -20.78
CA PHE A 32 -10.74 -7.66 -20.99
C PHE A 32 -11.75 -8.47 -21.83
N VAL A 33 -13.05 -8.43 -21.50
CA VAL A 33 -14.10 -9.11 -22.27
C VAL A 33 -14.15 -8.58 -23.71
N ALA A 34 -14.04 -7.27 -23.91
CA ALA A 34 -13.99 -6.68 -25.25
C ALA A 34 -12.79 -7.21 -26.06
N THR A 35 -11.60 -7.33 -25.45
CA THR A 35 -10.43 -7.91 -26.14
C THR A 35 -10.64 -9.38 -26.52
N LEU A 36 -11.34 -10.17 -25.69
CA LEU A 36 -11.69 -11.55 -26.03
C LEU A 36 -12.68 -11.63 -27.20
N LEU A 37 -13.68 -10.75 -27.24
CA LEU A 37 -14.62 -10.68 -28.37
C LEU A 37 -13.90 -10.30 -29.67
N ILE A 38 -12.97 -9.34 -29.63
CA ILE A 38 -12.14 -8.98 -30.78
C ILE A 38 -11.29 -10.16 -31.24
N ALA A 39 -10.66 -10.89 -30.31
CA ALA A 39 -9.90 -12.09 -30.64
C ALA A 39 -10.76 -13.18 -31.30
N LEU A 40 -12.02 -13.34 -30.86
CA LEU A 40 -12.97 -14.29 -31.43
C LEU A 40 -13.39 -13.90 -32.86
N ILE A 41 -13.57 -12.62 -33.15
CA ILE A 41 -13.87 -12.13 -34.50
C ILE A 41 -12.70 -12.41 -35.45
N ILE A 42 -11.46 -12.27 -34.98
CA ILE A 42 -10.25 -12.45 -35.79
C ILE A 42 -9.76 -13.91 -35.78
N ARG A 43 -10.61 -14.86 -35.34
CA ARG A 43 -10.29 -16.29 -35.24
C ARG A 43 -9.73 -16.89 -36.53
N ASN A 44 -10.05 -16.36 -37.70
CA ASN A 44 -9.55 -16.86 -38.97
C ASN A 44 -8.02 -16.72 -39.14
N LYS A 45 -7.37 -15.87 -38.33
CA LYS A 45 -5.91 -15.72 -38.26
C LYS A 45 -5.39 -16.11 -36.88
N ASN A 46 -5.20 -17.42 -36.64
CA ASN A 46 -4.82 -17.98 -35.34
C ASN A 46 -3.63 -17.26 -34.66
N GLY A 47 -2.58 -16.93 -35.41
CA GLY A 47 -1.41 -16.22 -34.86
C GLY A 47 -1.73 -14.81 -34.36
N PHE A 48 -2.54 -14.07 -35.11
CA PHE A 48 -2.93 -12.71 -34.73
C PHE A 48 -3.89 -12.70 -33.54
N ALA A 49 -4.83 -13.64 -33.49
CA ALA A 49 -5.75 -13.79 -32.36
C ALA A 49 -5.00 -14.07 -31.04
N PHE A 50 -3.95 -14.90 -31.08
CA PHE A 50 -3.14 -15.20 -29.89
C PHE A 50 -2.38 -13.95 -29.39
N THR A 51 -1.79 -13.16 -30.29
CA THR A 51 -1.13 -11.90 -29.93
C THR A 51 -2.09 -10.91 -29.28
N VAL A 52 -3.32 -10.80 -29.81
CA VAL A 52 -4.36 -9.91 -29.24
C VAL A 52 -4.73 -10.33 -27.82
N ILE A 53 -4.85 -11.63 -27.54
CA ILE A 53 -5.16 -12.12 -26.18
C ILE A 53 -4.04 -11.78 -25.20
N ILE A 54 -2.78 -12.06 -25.56
CA ILE A 54 -1.64 -11.74 -24.70
C ILE A 54 -1.57 -10.24 -24.43
N LEU A 55 -1.73 -9.43 -25.48
CA LEU A 55 -1.71 -7.97 -25.36
C LEU A 55 -2.88 -7.47 -24.50
N GLY A 56 -4.07 -8.06 -24.65
CA GLY A 56 -5.25 -7.75 -23.84
C GLY A 56 -5.02 -8.03 -22.35
N ILE A 57 -4.37 -9.15 -22.01
CA ILE A 57 -3.99 -9.48 -20.62
C ILE A 57 -3.01 -8.45 -20.07
N LEU A 58 -1.92 -8.17 -20.81
CA LEU A 58 -0.90 -7.20 -20.37
C LEU A 58 -1.47 -5.80 -20.18
N CYS A 59 -2.30 -5.34 -21.12
CA CYS A 59 -3.00 -4.06 -21.02
C CYS A 59 -3.97 -4.01 -19.83
N SER A 60 -4.70 -5.09 -19.57
CA SER A 60 -5.64 -5.15 -18.42
C SER A 60 -4.90 -5.06 -17.09
N ILE A 61 -3.77 -5.78 -16.94
CA ILE A 61 -2.90 -5.68 -15.76
C ILE A 61 -2.36 -4.26 -15.58
N SER A 62 -1.92 -3.65 -16.69
CA SER A 62 -1.39 -2.28 -16.68
C SER A 62 -2.46 -1.25 -16.29
N MET A 63 -3.69 -1.39 -16.80
CA MET A 63 -4.81 -0.53 -16.43
C MET A 63 -5.18 -0.69 -14.95
N ALA A 64 -5.21 -1.91 -14.43
CA ALA A 64 -5.49 -2.14 -13.01
C ALA A 64 -4.44 -1.47 -12.12
N TYR A 65 -3.15 -1.61 -12.46
CA TYR A 65 -2.06 -0.99 -11.73
C TYR A 65 -2.11 0.55 -11.79
N LEU A 66 -2.19 1.11 -12.99
CA LEU A 66 -2.21 2.57 -13.19
C LEU A 66 -3.46 3.20 -12.59
N GLY A 67 -4.63 2.58 -12.74
CA GLY A 67 -5.85 3.10 -12.18
C GLY A 67 -5.84 3.07 -10.65
N TYR A 68 -5.32 2.00 -10.02
CA TYR A 68 -5.11 1.99 -8.57
C TYR A 68 -4.16 3.10 -8.13
N TYR A 69 -3.04 3.28 -8.85
CA TYR A 69 -2.07 4.36 -8.56
C TYR A 69 -2.71 5.75 -8.63
N ILE A 70 -3.54 6.01 -9.64
CA ILE A 70 -4.26 7.28 -9.79
C ILE A 70 -5.24 7.48 -8.64
N ILE A 71 -6.00 6.46 -8.26
CA ILE A 71 -6.95 6.55 -7.14
C ILE A 71 -6.20 6.86 -5.84
N ASP A 72 -5.12 6.12 -5.54
CA ASP A 72 -4.37 6.31 -4.29
C ASP A 72 -3.69 7.68 -4.23
N ASN A 73 -3.13 8.16 -5.35
CA ASN A 73 -2.35 9.40 -5.36
C ASN A 73 -3.19 10.67 -5.56
N GLN A 74 -4.31 10.61 -6.29
CA GLN A 74 -5.15 11.78 -6.56
C GLN A 74 -6.38 11.82 -5.67
N ILE A 75 -7.11 10.72 -5.55
CA ILE A 75 -8.40 10.68 -4.85
C ILE A 75 -8.20 10.46 -3.35
N ARG A 76 -7.18 9.69 -2.95
CA ARG A 76 -6.84 9.38 -1.56
C ARG A 76 -5.48 9.95 -1.15
N SER A 77 -5.17 11.14 -1.67
CA SER A 77 -3.90 11.81 -1.41
C SER A 77 -3.72 12.09 0.09
N ARG A 78 -2.54 11.76 0.60
CA ARG A 78 -2.20 11.89 2.02
C ARG A 78 -0.71 12.12 2.17
N ILE A 79 -0.34 12.85 3.21
CA ILE A 79 1.05 13.05 3.59
C ILE A 79 1.28 12.36 4.93
N VAL A 80 2.37 11.60 5.01
CA VAL A 80 2.83 10.99 6.26
C VAL A 80 4.21 11.53 6.56
N SER A 81 4.38 12.11 7.74
CA SER A 81 5.65 12.66 8.21
C SER A 81 6.06 12.03 9.53
N ILE A 82 7.35 11.72 9.66
CA ILE A 82 7.94 11.30 10.93
C ILE A 82 8.30 12.58 11.68
N ASP A 83 7.56 12.87 12.75
CA ASP A 83 7.75 14.09 13.53
C ASP A 83 8.97 13.94 14.45
N ASN A 84 9.09 12.79 15.12
CA ASN A 84 10.17 12.50 16.07
C ASN A 84 10.27 10.99 16.34
N PHE A 85 11.46 10.50 16.68
CA PHE A 85 11.63 9.17 17.25
C PHE A 85 12.58 9.23 18.44
N LYS A 86 12.28 8.47 19.49
CA LYS A 86 13.10 8.42 20.70
C LYS A 86 13.26 6.98 21.18
N HIS A 87 14.51 6.59 21.40
CA HIS A 87 14.85 5.37 22.11
C HIS A 87 14.88 5.67 23.62
N PHE A 88 14.30 4.77 24.40
CA PHE A 88 14.28 4.83 25.84
C PHE A 88 15.14 3.68 26.39
N THR A 89 16.31 4.04 26.90
CA THR A 89 17.30 3.09 27.46
C THR A 89 16.76 2.35 28.68
N TYR A 90 15.93 2.99 29.52
CA TYR A 90 15.42 2.40 30.77
C TYR A 90 14.44 1.24 30.56
N ASP A 91 13.63 1.27 29.50
CA ASP A 91 12.60 0.27 29.22
C ASP A 91 12.82 -0.44 27.87
N ASN A 92 14.01 -0.29 27.28
CA ASN A 92 14.40 -0.83 25.98
C ASN A 92 13.29 -0.68 24.94
N SER A 93 12.79 0.54 24.78
CA SER A 93 11.68 0.80 23.87
C SER A 93 11.97 1.89 22.86
N LEU A 94 11.39 1.74 21.67
CA LEU A 94 11.44 2.75 20.62
C LEU A 94 10.06 3.37 20.48
N SER A 95 9.96 4.69 20.69
CA SER A 95 8.74 5.44 20.43
C SER A 95 8.90 6.30 19.19
N ILE A 96 7.95 6.16 18.27
CA ILE A 96 7.90 6.85 16.98
C ILE A 96 6.65 7.72 16.98
N GLN A 97 6.84 9.01 16.75
CA GLN A 97 5.81 10.01 16.60
C GLN A 97 5.72 10.41 15.13
N TYR A 98 4.51 10.38 14.59
CA TYR A 98 4.28 10.66 13.19
C TYR A 98 2.93 11.33 13.02
N SER A 99 2.85 12.12 11.96
CA SER A 99 1.66 12.86 11.57
C SER A 99 1.13 12.33 10.26
N ILE A 100 -0.20 12.28 10.15
CA ILE A 100 -0.91 11.96 8.92
C ILE A 100 -1.80 13.15 8.60
N THR A 101 -1.61 13.72 7.42
CA THR A 101 -2.43 14.82 6.91
C THR A 101 -3.24 14.33 5.73
N ASN A 102 -4.56 14.52 5.81
CA ASN A 102 -5.44 14.27 4.67
C ASN A 102 -5.32 15.45 3.69
N THR A 103 -4.77 15.21 2.51
CA THR A 103 -4.68 16.22 1.44
C THR A 103 -5.73 16.00 0.35
N SER A 104 -6.59 15.01 0.52
CA SER A 104 -7.67 14.72 -0.40
C SER A 104 -8.89 15.60 -0.13
N SER A 105 -9.78 15.68 -1.11
CA SER A 105 -11.06 16.38 -0.97
C SER A 105 -12.10 15.59 -0.17
N ASN A 106 -11.85 14.31 0.13
CA ASN A 106 -12.79 13.43 0.82
C ASN A 106 -12.36 13.22 2.27
N ASN A 107 -13.32 12.88 3.14
CA ASN A 107 -12.99 12.43 4.49
C ASN A 107 -12.39 11.02 4.42
N PHE A 108 -11.35 10.75 5.20
CA PHE A 108 -10.93 9.39 5.48
C PHE A 108 -11.68 8.89 6.70
N GLU A 109 -12.30 7.72 6.62
CA GLU A 109 -13.00 7.11 7.75
C GLU A 109 -12.11 6.12 8.49
N ASN A 110 -11.32 5.37 7.72
CA ASN A 110 -10.46 4.30 8.24
C ASN A 110 -9.07 4.41 7.63
N CYS A 111 -8.04 4.41 8.48
CA CYS A 111 -6.65 4.44 8.04
C CYS A 111 -5.88 3.26 8.60
N LYS A 112 -5.30 2.47 7.71
CA LYS A 112 -4.30 1.46 8.05
C LYS A 112 -2.91 2.08 7.97
N ILE A 113 -2.13 1.91 9.02
CA ILE A 113 -0.78 2.47 9.14
C ILE A 113 0.18 1.32 9.43
N ASP A 114 1.13 1.11 8.54
CA ASP A 114 2.17 0.10 8.65
C ASP A 114 3.51 0.80 8.94
N ILE A 115 4.06 0.52 10.12
CA ILE A 115 5.35 1.05 10.57
C ILE A 115 6.35 -0.10 10.60
N SER A 116 7.43 0.06 9.85
CA SER A 116 8.52 -0.90 9.74
C SER A 116 9.82 -0.25 10.21
N VAL A 117 10.53 -0.93 11.10
CA VAL A 117 11.88 -0.55 11.50
C VAL A 117 12.84 -1.46 10.75
N ILE A 118 13.62 -0.88 9.85
CA ILE A 118 14.54 -1.59 8.97
C ILE A 118 15.98 -1.34 9.42
N LYS A 119 16.87 -2.32 9.18
CA LYS A 119 18.28 -2.17 9.51
C LYS A 119 18.92 -1.17 8.55
N LYS A 120 19.56 -0.13 9.09
CA LYS A 120 20.30 0.84 8.29
C LYS A 120 21.64 0.23 7.86
N GLN A 121 21.91 0.27 6.57
CA GLN A 121 23.17 -0.17 5.98
C GLN A 121 23.64 0.93 5.02
N GLU A 122 24.75 1.58 5.37
CA GLU A 122 25.29 2.74 4.64
C GLU A 122 25.74 2.36 3.21
N GLU A 123 26.12 1.10 2.98
CA GLU A 123 26.55 0.56 1.68
C GLU A 123 25.67 -0.63 1.23
N ALA A 124 24.34 -0.52 1.38
CA ALA A 124 23.44 -1.58 0.95
C ALA A 124 23.31 -1.63 -0.58
N ASN A 125 23.74 -2.74 -1.19
CA ASN A 125 23.40 -3.07 -2.59
C ASN A 125 21.88 -3.22 -2.77
N PHE A 126 21.36 -3.04 -3.99
CA PHE A 126 19.92 -3.11 -4.31
C PHE A 126 19.22 -4.36 -3.75
N LEU A 127 19.85 -5.53 -3.86
CA LEU A 127 19.33 -6.78 -3.30
C LEU A 127 19.22 -6.76 -1.76
N GLN A 128 20.16 -6.10 -1.07
CA GLN A 128 20.14 -6.00 0.39
C GLN A 128 19.01 -5.05 0.85
N LYS A 129 18.74 -3.98 0.10
CA LYS A 129 17.59 -3.09 0.37
C LYS A 129 16.27 -3.85 0.29
N ILE A 130 16.08 -4.63 -0.78
CA ILE A 130 14.88 -5.47 -0.97
C ILE A 130 14.73 -6.48 0.18
N VAL A 131 15.82 -7.15 0.59
CA VAL A 131 15.77 -8.11 1.70
C VAL A 131 15.39 -7.42 3.02
N ASN A 132 15.90 -6.21 3.27
CA ASN A 132 15.60 -5.47 4.48
C ASN A 132 14.14 -4.98 4.52
N GLU A 133 13.56 -4.58 3.37
CA GLU A 133 12.13 -4.26 3.26
C GLU A 133 11.23 -5.49 3.45
N LEU A 134 11.66 -6.65 2.93
CA LEU A 134 10.93 -7.92 3.09
C LEU A 134 10.98 -8.47 4.53
N LYS A 135 12.07 -8.19 5.25
CA LYS A 135 12.29 -8.68 6.61
C LYS A 135 12.73 -7.55 7.55
N PRO A 136 11.81 -6.64 7.92
CA PRO A 136 12.10 -5.58 8.88
C PRO A 136 12.44 -6.17 10.25
N LEU A 137 13.22 -5.41 11.04
CA LEU A 137 13.58 -5.77 12.42
C LEU A 137 12.34 -5.87 13.30
N ARG A 138 11.43 -4.90 13.15
CA ARG A 138 10.12 -4.87 13.79
C ARG A 138 9.11 -4.28 12.80
N LYS A 139 7.90 -4.81 12.82
CA LYS A 139 6.76 -4.27 12.07
C LYS A 139 5.56 -4.19 12.98
N LYS A 140 4.80 -3.09 12.88
CA LYS A 140 3.51 -2.95 13.56
C LYS A 140 2.51 -2.31 12.61
N THR A 141 1.34 -2.91 12.56
CA THR A 141 0.19 -2.41 11.82
C THR A 141 -0.80 -1.84 12.82
N ILE A 142 -1.32 -0.65 12.53
CA ILE A 142 -2.32 0.03 13.35
C ILE A 142 -3.52 0.34 12.45
N MET A 143 -4.70 -0.02 12.91
CA MET A 143 -5.96 0.43 12.31
C MET A 143 -6.45 1.64 13.11
N LEU A 144 -6.73 2.72 12.40
CA LEU A 144 -7.30 3.94 12.96
C LEU A 144 -8.70 4.11 12.39
N ASP A 145 -9.69 3.81 13.22
CA ASP A 145 -11.11 3.97 12.92
C ASP A 145 -11.56 5.37 13.38
N LYS A 146 -10.99 6.41 12.76
CA LYS A 146 -11.28 7.81 13.09
C LYS A 146 -11.37 8.64 11.83
N THR A 147 -12.45 9.41 11.73
CA THR A 147 -12.65 10.34 10.63
C THR A 147 -11.58 11.44 10.61
N ILE A 148 -10.86 11.55 9.50
CA ILE A 148 -9.89 12.60 9.18
C ILE A 148 -10.49 13.46 8.07
N LYS A 149 -10.87 14.70 8.38
CA LYS A 149 -11.42 15.63 7.39
C LYS A 149 -10.33 16.11 6.42
N PRO A 150 -10.71 16.62 5.23
CA PRO A 150 -9.79 17.33 4.34
C PRO A 150 -8.96 18.36 5.10
N GLU A 151 -7.67 18.41 4.78
CA GLU A 151 -6.64 19.28 5.38
C GLU A 151 -6.38 19.05 6.87
N GLN A 152 -7.03 18.08 7.50
CA GLN A 152 -6.82 17.76 8.90
C GLN A 152 -5.56 16.91 9.08
N THR A 153 -4.72 17.33 10.03
CA THR A 153 -3.57 16.56 10.51
C THR A 153 -3.90 15.85 11.82
N ILE A 154 -3.51 14.58 11.93
CA ILE A 154 -3.59 13.80 13.16
C ILE A 154 -2.18 13.36 13.55
N HIS A 155 -1.81 13.62 14.80
CA HIS A 155 -0.57 13.13 15.39
C HIS A 155 -0.81 11.80 16.10
N LEU A 156 0.05 10.84 15.82
CA LEU A 156 -0.02 9.48 16.34
C LEU A 156 1.33 9.10 16.94
N ARG A 157 1.29 8.18 17.88
CA ARG A 157 2.49 7.65 18.54
C ARG A 157 2.41 6.14 18.62
N THR A 158 3.49 5.51 18.19
CA THR A 158 3.66 4.05 18.26
C THR A 158 4.87 3.70 19.10
N LYS A 159 4.71 2.74 20.00
CA LYS A 159 5.78 2.17 20.82
C LYS A 159 6.08 0.75 20.39
N PHE A 160 7.36 0.44 20.23
CA PHE A 160 7.92 -0.90 20.09
C PHE A 160 8.65 -1.25 21.38
N SER A 161 8.21 -2.30 22.06
CA SER A 161 8.90 -2.85 23.23
C SER A 161 10.06 -3.76 22.79
N ASP A 162 11.00 -4.01 23.70
CA ASP A 162 12.15 -4.91 23.50
C ASP A 162 12.96 -4.57 22.23
N PHE A 163 13.27 -3.28 22.09
CA PHE A 163 14.12 -2.75 21.03
C PHE A 163 15.52 -2.48 21.57
N LYS A 164 16.49 -3.31 21.15
CA LYS A 164 17.88 -3.25 21.63
C LYS A 164 18.54 -1.93 21.20
N GLU A 165 19.18 -1.27 22.14
CA GLU A 165 19.98 -0.06 21.92
C GLU A 165 21.23 -0.38 21.07
N GLY A 166 21.69 0.56 20.25
CA GLY A 166 22.93 0.44 19.46
C GLY A 166 22.77 -0.19 18.06
N GLN A 167 21.57 -0.52 17.61
CA GLN A 167 21.34 -0.89 16.20
C GLN A 167 21.17 0.37 15.36
N ASN A 168 21.95 0.53 14.28
CA ASN A 168 21.63 1.54 13.26
C ASN A 168 20.38 1.08 12.51
N PHE A 169 19.30 1.87 12.58
CA PHE A 169 18.03 1.57 11.93
C PHE A 169 17.49 2.80 11.19
N ASP A 170 16.67 2.55 10.19
CA ASP A 170 15.80 3.53 9.56
C ASP A 170 14.33 3.15 9.82
N ILE A 171 13.44 4.13 9.78
CA ILE A 171 12.01 3.96 10.02
C ILE A 171 11.29 4.21 8.70
N GLU A 172 10.49 3.26 8.27
CA GLU A 172 9.60 3.40 7.13
C GLU A 172 8.15 3.38 7.63
N ILE A 173 7.35 4.35 7.19
CA ILE A 173 5.93 4.42 7.51
C ILE A 173 5.17 4.47 6.19
N SER A 174 4.26 3.51 6.01
CA SER A 174 3.26 3.57 4.94
C SER A 174 1.87 3.67 5.56
N SER A 175 0.98 4.40 4.90
CA SER A 175 -0.42 4.49 5.28
C SER A 175 -1.29 4.12 4.09
N LYS A 176 -2.48 3.59 4.35
CA LYS A 176 -3.57 3.37 3.40
C LYS A 176 -4.85 3.83 4.06
N CYS A 177 -5.45 4.89 3.53
CA CYS A 177 -6.68 5.47 4.08
C CYS A 177 -7.83 5.32 3.08
N PHE A 178 -9.03 5.11 3.59
CA PHE A 178 -10.26 4.91 2.84
C PHE A 178 -11.32 5.89 3.30
#